data_AF-A0A318U579-F1
#
_entry.id   AF-A0A318U579-F1
#
_cell.length_a   1.000
_cell.length_b   1.000
_cell.length_c   1.000
_cell.angle_alpha   90.00
_cell.angle_beta   90.00
_cell.angle_gamma   90.00
#
_symmetry.space_group_name_H-M   'P 1'
#
loop_
_entity.id
_entity.type
_entity.pdbx_description
1 polymer ?
#
loop_
_entity_poly.entity_id
_entity_poly.type
_entity_poly.pdbx_seq_one_letter_code
_entity_poly.pdbx_strand_id
1 'polypeptide(L)'
;MKKNLILKLSCFSFISLVPWTTLSCITKFPNDKENLIFNDSSFNENQKIEIILNNQQPKALEEIYSKNILCLISEVKNSYRNYKQQYFKLIRKYNSLKTKVFGLINLQEEKNGIEIQKFYNKWFDDEQLIKINSEIKKPKLSVLLNKYQLIFSDVDAVIGDLNLNIDNKEYLKRIKIIDQRLSGIDINLGELQENIVSSWNFLKSNLFDETNITQKEKIEDINIEDDKNSHSHSHAIVNLVYEMGLWHQLLTDNAKNQDQIKQFKEDFENFKKNVIINIDQVDYQVDFDFIIKVFANNMDLNQKNNLTNKEFQNQAKMYMQKTKEILLAIAKKEGIKDSEINPLLK
;
A
#
# COMPACT_ATOMS: atom_id res chain seq x y z
N MET A 1 -48.36 22.16 -71.79
CA MET A 1 -48.73 23.53 -71.41
C MET A 1 -48.09 23.88 -70.08
N LYS A 2 -47.74 25.17 -69.93
CA LYS A 2 -46.80 25.75 -68.96
C LYS A 2 -47.35 25.90 -67.53
N LYS A 3 -46.39 26.25 -66.64
CA LYS A 3 -46.46 27.02 -65.37
C LYS A 3 -46.64 26.14 -64.12
N ASN A 4 -45.91 26.31 -63.01
CA ASN A 4 -44.91 27.28 -62.53
C ASN A 4 -44.23 26.63 -61.29
N LEU A 5 -42.91 26.78 -61.07
CA LEU A 5 -42.28 27.71 -60.10
C LEU A 5 -42.85 27.61 -58.66
N ILE A 6 -42.12 27.54 -57.55
CA ILE A 6 -40.68 27.54 -57.21
C ILE A 6 -40.61 27.41 -55.65
N LEU A 7 -39.47 26.96 -55.10
CA LEU A 7 -39.01 27.12 -53.69
C LEU A 7 -39.73 26.27 -52.60
N LYS A 8 -39.09 25.52 -51.71
CA LYS A 8 -37.84 25.69 -50.93
C LYS A 8 -37.26 24.31 -50.58
N LEU A 9 -35.93 24.16 -50.63
CA LEU A 9 -35.02 23.84 -49.50
C LEU A 9 -35.66 22.96 -48.40
N SER A 10 -35.09 21.85 -47.95
CA SER A 10 -33.69 21.41 -47.92
C SER A 10 -33.65 19.95 -47.47
N CYS A 11 -32.55 19.27 -47.81
CA CYS A 11 -32.11 17.97 -47.29
C CYS A 11 -32.65 17.60 -45.91
N PHE A 12 -33.12 16.37 -45.73
CA PHE A 12 -32.32 15.32 -45.11
C PHE A 12 -33.03 13.98 -45.28
N SER A 13 -32.21 12.99 -45.63
CA SER A 13 -32.53 11.59 -45.81
C SER A 13 -33.29 11.07 -44.58
N PHE A 14 -34.44 10.44 -44.82
CA PHE A 14 -35.05 9.50 -43.90
C PHE A 14 -34.10 8.29 -43.76
N ILE A 15 -33.12 8.41 -42.86
CA ILE A 15 -32.53 7.24 -42.22
C ILE A 15 -33.56 6.80 -41.19
N SER A 16 -34.19 5.66 -41.45
CA SER A 16 -34.93 4.92 -40.47
C SER A 16 -34.06 4.72 -39.23
N LEU A 17 -34.33 5.52 -38.20
CA LEU A 17 -33.90 5.31 -36.83
C LEU A 17 -34.45 3.96 -36.37
N VAL A 18 -33.68 2.90 -36.62
CA VAL A 18 -33.76 1.70 -35.81
C VAL A 18 -33.43 2.18 -34.39
N PRO A 19 -34.32 1.99 -33.39
CA PRO A 19 -33.89 2.12 -32.03
C PRO A 19 -32.90 0.97 -31.81
N TRP A 20 -31.62 1.27 -31.91
CA TRP A 20 -30.61 0.57 -31.13
C TRP A 20 -31.01 0.76 -29.67
N THR A 21 -31.96 -0.06 -29.22
CA THR A 21 -31.96 -0.52 -27.85
C THR A 21 -30.67 -1.34 -27.74
N THR A 22 -29.59 -0.61 -27.47
CA THR A 22 -28.49 -1.16 -26.72
C THR A 22 -29.14 -1.69 -25.45
N LEU A 23 -29.41 -3.01 -25.45
CA LEU A 23 -29.40 -3.80 -24.23
C LEU A 23 -28.02 -3.56 -23.63
N SER A 24 -27.93 -2.48 -22.86
CA SER A 24 -26.98 -2.36 -21.79
C SER A 24 -27.33 -3.48 -20.82
N CYS A 25 -26.82 -4.67 -21.11
CA CYS A 25 -26.46 -5.63 -20.07
C CYS A 25 -25.30 -5.01 -19.28
N ILE A 26 -25.60 -3.90 -18.63
CA ILE A 26 -24.93 -3.43 -17.44
C ILE A 26 -25.47 -4.37 -16.36
N THR A 27 -24.83 -5.53 -16.22
CA THR A 27 -24.73 -6.20 -14.93
C THR A 27 -23.80 -5.35 -14.05
N LYS A 28 -24.23 -4.13 -13.69
CA LYS A 28 -23.66 -3.37 -12.57
C LYS A 28 -24.61 -3.52 -11.40
N PHE A 29 -24.31 -4.51 -10.57
CA PHE A 29 -24.37 -4.36 -9.12
C PHE A 29 -22.93 -4.31 -8.60
N PRO A 30 -22.71 -3.72 -7.42
CA PRO A 30 -21.71 -2.69 -7.19
C PRO A 30 -20.29 -3.22 -7.39
N ASN A 31 -19.51 -2.46 -8.15
CA ASN A 31 -18.16 -2.74 -8.63
C ASN A 31 -17.26 -3.52 -7.65
N ASP A 32 -17.31 -4.85 -7.73
CA ASP A 32 -16.31 -5.82 -7.27
C ASP A 32 -15.04 -5.86 -8.15
N LYS A 33 -14.72 -4.69 -8.70
CA LYS A 33 -13.47 -4.36 -9.35
C LYS A 33 -13.11 -2.96 -8.84
N GLU A 34 -12.70 -2.86 -7.58
CA GLU A 34 -11.59 -1.95 -7.32
C GLU A 34 -10.56 -2.29 -8.38
N ASN A 35 -10.09 -1.30 -9.13
CA ASN A 35 -9.02 -1.50 -10.09
C ASN A 35 -7.81 -2.07 -9.31
N LEU A 36 -7.74 -3.40 -9.19
CA LEU A 36 -6.57 -4.14 -8.70
C LEU A 36 -5.42 -4.00 -9.70
N ILE A 37 -5.74 -3.53 -10.91
CA ILE A 37 -4.87 -2.72 -11.71
C ILE A 37 -4.71 -1.40 -10.93
N PHE A 38 -3.73 -1.32 -10.02
CA PHE A 38 -3.07 -0.03 -9.82
C PHE A 38 -2.80 0.44 -11.23
N ASN A 39 -3.57 1.42 -11.74
CA ASN A 39 -3.43 1.88 -13.11
C ASN A 39 -1.94 1.90 -13.38
N ASP A 40 -1.48 1.10 -14.36
CA ASP A 40 -0.20 1.32 -14.99
C ASP A 40 -0.09 2.82 -15.04
N SER A 41 0.86 3.37 -14.25
CA SER A 41 1.04 4.79 -13.97
C SER A 41 0.41 5.49 -15.13
N SER A 42 -0.80 6.07 -14.95
CA SER A 42 -1.56 6.60 -16.08
C SER A 42 -0.54 7.40 -16.83
N PHE A 43 -0.08 6.88 -17.98
CA PHE A 43 1.03 7.44 -18.73
C PHE A 43 0.35 8.65 -19.34
N ASN A 44 0.12 9.65 -18.51
CA ASN A 44 -0.13 10.99 -18.93
C ASN A 44 1.12 11.26 -19.73
N GLU A 45 0.95 11.36 -21.04
CA GLU A 45 1.94 11.80 -22.01
C GLU A 45 2.42 13.24 -21.74
N ASN A 46 2.38 13.69 -20.49
CA ASN A 46 2.78 15.00 -20.05
C ASN A 46 4.29 15.01 -19.91
N GLN A 47 4.93 15.26 -21.05
CA GLN A 47 6.33 15.59 -21.23
C GLN A 47 7.29 14.56 -20.62
N LYS A 48 7.80 13.66 -21.46
CA LYS A 48 9.12 13.07 -21.19
C LYS A 48 10.11 14.22 -21.05
N ILE A 49 10.36 14.68 -19.82
CA ILE A 49 11.56 15.45 -19.51
C ILE A 49 12.72 14.52 -19.88
N GLU A 50 13.28 14.74 -21.06
CA GLU A 50 14.50 14.08 -21.51
C GLU A 50 15.65 14.78 -20.78
N ILE A 51 16.27 14.07 -19.86
CA ILE A 51 17.34 14.60 -19.04
C ILE A 51 18.63 14.20 -19.74
N ILE A 52 19.23 15.17 -20.42
CA ILE A 52 20.54 15.02 -21.05
C ILE A 52 21.60 15.29 -19.99
N LEU A 53 22.40 14.28 -19.69
CA LEU A 53 23.52 14.36 -18.75
C LEU A 53 24.83 14.37 -19.55
N ASN A 54 25.80 15.18 -19.13
CA ASN A 54 27.09 15.28 -19.82
C ASN A 54 28.18 14.46 -19.13
N ASN A 55 28.19 14.47 -17.80
CA ASN A 55 29.27 13.92 -16.98
C ASN A 55 29.08 12.44 -16.67
N GLN A 56 30.20 11.71 -16.54
CA GLN A 56 30.18 10.25 -16.28
C GLN A 56 29.53 9.88 -14.95
N GLN A 57 29.79 10.64 -13.87
CA GLN A 57 29.26 10.33 -12.54
C GLN A 57 27.72 10.49 -12.47
N PRO A 58 27.11 11.60 -12.92
CA PRO A 58 25.65 11.70 -13.05
C PRO A 58 25.03 10.65 -13.98
N LYS A 59 25.68 10.30 -15.11
CA LYS A 59 25.21 9.21 -15.98
C LYS A 59 25.17 7.87 -15.25
N ALA A 60 26.17 7.57 -14.45
CA ALA A 60 26.19 6.34 -13.66
C ALA A 60 25.07 6.33 -12.59
N LEU A 61 24.78 7.48 -11.96
CA LEU A 61 23.65 7.60 -11.02
C LEU A 61 22.29 7.40 -11.71
N GLU A 62 22.10 8.00 -12.89
CA GLU A 62 20.91 7.80 -13.71
C GLU A 62 20.76 6.34 -14.14
N GLU A 63 21.85 5.69 -14.56
CA GLU A 63 21.81 4.30 -14.97
C GLU A 63 21.42 3.36 -13.81
N ILE A 64 22.04 3.53 -12.64
CA ILE A 64 21.68 2.78 -11.42
C ILE A 64 20.21 3.01 -11.09
N TYR A 65 19.75 4.27 -11.13
CA TYR A 65 18.37 4.57 -10.83
C TYR A 65 17.39 3.93 -11.83
N SER A 66 17.56 4.21 -13.10
CA SER A 66 16.64 3.84 -14.17
C SER A 66 16.64 2.33 -14.46
N LYS A 67 17.80 1.67 -14.43
CA LYS A 67 17.91 0.24 -14.77
C LYS A 67 17.83 -0.69 -13.56
N ASN A 68 18.34 -0.27 -12.40
CA ASN A 68 18.41 -1.14 -11.24
C ASN A 68 17.34 -0.81 -10.19
N ILE A 69 17.29 0.43 -9.73
CA ILE A 69 16.37 0.83 -8.64
C ILE A 69 14.91 0.76 -9.09
N LEU A 70 14.57 1.32 -10.26
CA LEU A 70 13.20 1.23 -10.79
C LEU A 70 12.78 -0.22 -11.07
N CYS A 71 13.71 -1.07 -11.52
CA CYS A 71 13.44 -2.50 -11.72
C CYS A 71 13.13 -3.18 -10.37
N LEU A 72 13.95 -2.96 -9.35
CA LEU A 72 13.73 -3.49 -8.00
C LEU A 72 12.39 -3.00 -7.41
N ILE A 73 12.06 -1.72 -7.55
CA ILE A 73 10.77 -1.17 -7.11
C ILE A 73 9.62 -1.90 -7.82
N SER A 74 9.74 -2.15 -9.13
CA SER A 74 8.74 -2.90 -9.90
C SER A 74 8.58 -4.33 -9.39
N GLU A 75 9.68 -5.02 -9.11
CA GLU A 75 9.68 -6.39 -8.56
C GLU A 75 9.02 -6.46 -7.18
N VAL A 76 9.37 -5.54 -6.28
CA VAL A 76 8.78 -5.44 -4.93
C VAL A 76 7.27 -5.17 -5.03
N LYS A 77 6.87 -4.21 -5.88
CA LYS A 77 5.45 -3.92 -6.15
C LYS A 77 4.71 -5.14 -6.71
N ASN A 78 5.34 -5.90 -7.60
CA ASN A 78 4.72 -7.10 -8.17
C ASN A 78 4.56 -8.22 -7.13
N SER A 79 5.55 -8.42 -6.25
CA SER A 79 5.43 -9.36 -5.12
C SER A 79 4.27 -8.96 -4.20
N TYR A 80 4.19 -7.68 -3.84
CA TYR A 80 3.08 -7.13 -3.05
C TYR A 80 1.72 -7.25 -3.75
N ARG A 81 1.63 -6.99 -5.07
CA ARG A 81 0.38 -7.15 -5.83
C ARG A 81 -0.11 -8.59 -5.82
N ASN A 82 0.78 -9.56 -6.06
CA ASN A 82 0.45 -10.99 -6.02
C ASN A 82 -0.02 -11.41 -4.62
N TYR A 83 0.60 -10.86 -3.59
CA TYR A 83 0.21 -11.06 -2.21
C TYR A 83 -1.18 -10.45 -1.91
N LYS A 84 -1.39 -9.18 -2.26
CA LYS A 84 -2.65 -8.45 -2.05
C LYS A 84 -3.83 -9.18 -2.71
N GLN A 85 -3.67 -9.69 -3.93
CA GLN A 85 -4.71 -10.44 -4.63
C GLN A 85 -5.24 -11.64 -3.82
N GLN A 86 -4.38 -12.28 -3.02
CA GLN A 86 -4.75 -13.45 -2.22
C GLN A 86 -5.35 -13.06 -0.87
N TYR A 87 -4.72 -12.12 -0.16
CA TYR A 87 -5.02 -11.90 1.26
C TYR A 87 -5.83 -10.63 1.54
N PHE A 88 -5.98 -9.70 0.60
CA PHE A 88 -6.78 -8.48 0.82
C PHE A 88 -8.25 -8.76 1.13
N LYS A 89 -8.78 -9.86 0.56
CA LYS A 89 -10.16 -10.30 0.86
C LYS A 89 -10.36 -10.62 2.34
N LEU A 90 -9.33 -11.08 3.06
CA LEU A 90 -9.42 -11.34 4.50
C LEU A 90 -9.80 -10.07 5.26
N ILE A 91 -9.13 -8.95 4.97
CA ILE A 91 -9.40 -7.65 5.61
C ILE A 91 -10.79 -7.14 5.27
N ARG A 92 -11.18 -7.21 3.99
CA ARG A 92 -12.52 -6.76 3.58
C ARG A 92 -13.62 -7.56 4.28
N LYS A 93 -13.43 -8.87 4.43
CA LYS A 93 -14.39 -9.74 5.12
C LYS A 93 -14.40 -9.49 6.63
N TYR A 94 -13.24 -9.26 7.24
CA TYR A 94 -13.13 -8.86 8.64
C TYR A 94 -13.85 -7.52 8.93
N ASN A 95 -13.63 -6.50 8.10
CA ASN A 95 -14.30 -5.20 8.22
C ASN A 95 -15.81 -5.28 7.96
N SER A 96 -16.22 -6.03 6.94
CA SER A 96 -17.63 -6.28 6.65
C SER A 96 -18.32 -6.96 7.83
N LEU A 97 -17.69 -7.98 8.43
CA LEU A 97 -18.19 -8.63 9.64
C LEU A 97 -18.30 -7.64 10.80
N LYS A 98 -17.26 -6.82 11.06
CA LYS A 98 -17.27 -5.74 12.07
C LYS A 98 -18.48 -4.82 11.91
N THR A 99 -18.68 -4.26 10.72
CA THR A 99 -19.78 -3.33 10.43
C THR A 99 -21.15 -3.98 10.58
N LYS A 100 -21.31 -5.22 10.05
CA LYS A 100 -22.57 -5.96 10.14
C LYS A 100 -22.95 -6.29 11.58
N VAL A 101 -21.98 -6.77 12.36
CA VAL A 101 -22.18 -7.07 13.79
C VAL A 101 -22.57 -5.79 14.55
N PHE A 102 -21.88 -4.68 14.30
CA PHE A 102 -22.22 -3.39 14.94
C PHE A 102 -23.64 -2.94 14.62
N GLY A 103 -24.05 -3.02 13.34
CA GLY A 103 -25.39 -2.64 12.90
C GLY A 103 -26.50 -3.46 13.55
N LEU A 104 -26.22 -4.72 13.92
CA LEU A 104 -27.22 -5.60 14.56
C LEU A 104 -27.49 -5.24 16.02
N ILE A 105 -26.56 -4.57 16.72
CA ILE A 105 -26.67 -4.28 18.16
C ILE A 105 -27.93 -3.48 18.47
N ASN A 106 -28.16 -2.40 17.74
CA ASN A 106 -29.28 -1.49 17.96
C ASN A 106 -30.61 -2.02 17.40
N LEU A 107 -30.58 -3.13 16.65
CA LEU A 107 -31.78 -3.78 16.10
C LEU A 107 -32.36 -4.83 17.05
N GLN A 108 -31.60 -5.30 18.04
CA GLN A 108 -32.08 -6.30 19.00
C GLN A 108 -32.78 -5.66 20.20
N GLU A 109 -33.55 -6.48 20.92
CA GLU A 109 -33.93 -6.18 22.31
C GLU A 109 -32.69 -6.02 23.19
N GLU A 110 -32.79 -5.17 24.23
CA GLU A 110 -31.67 -4.73 25.07
C GLU A 110 -30.75 -5.88 25.54
N LYS A 111 -31.34 -6.95 26.09
CA LYS A 111 -30.60 -8.12 26.58
C LYS A 111 -29.72 -8.75 25.49
N ASN A 112 -30.27 -8.89 24.30
CA ASN A 112 -29.62 -9.52 23.17
C ASN A 112 -28.58 -8.58 22.55
N GLY A 113 -28.91 -7.30 22.43
CA GLY A 113 -27.98 -6.25 21.99
C GLY A 113 -26.73 -6.19 22.86
N ILE A 114 -26.86 -6.32 24.18
CA ILE A 114 -25.73 -6.38 25.12
C ILE A 114 -24.79 -7.57 24.82
N GLU A 115 -25.34 -8.76 24.57
CA GLU A 115 -24.51 -9.94 24.25
C GLU A 115 -23.79 -9.80 22.89
N ILE A 116 -24.44 -9.20 21.88
CA ILE A 116 -23.79 -8.86 20.60
C ILE A 116 -22.70 -7.81 20.81
N GLN A 117 -22.95 -6.78 21.64
CA GLN A 117 -21.96 -5.76 21.96
C GLN A 117 -20.73 -6.35 22.65
N LYS A 118 -20.89 -7.35 23.52
CA LYS A 118 -19.75 -8.07 24.13
C LYS A 118 -18.87 -8.74 23.07
N PHE A 119 -19.47 -9.41 22.09
CA PHE A 119 -18.74 -10.00 20.97
C PHE A 119 -18.00 -8.92 20.15
N TYR A 120 -18.71 -7.84 19.80
CA TYR A 120 -18.14 -6.71 19.08
C TYR A 120 -16.93 -6.11 19.82
N ASN A 121 -17.08 -5.86 21.11
CA ASN A 121 -16.06 -5.26 21.95
C ASN A 121 -14.80 -6.12 22.05
N LYS A 122 -15.00 -7.44 22.22
CA LYS A 122 -13.90 -8.39 22.36
C LYS A 122 -13.08 -8.52 21.07
N TRP A 123 -13.74 -8.50 19.91
CA TRP A 123 -13.10 -8.84 18.63
C TRP A 123 -12.83 -7.65 17.71
N PHE A 124 -13.53 -6.53 17.82
CA PHE A 124 -13.49 -5.44 16.83
C PHE A 124 -13.31 -4.02 17.38
N ASP A 125 -13.69 -3.74 18.63
CA ASP A 125 -13.72 -2.39 19.19
C ASP A 125 -12.32 -1.88 19.56
N ASP A 126 -11.80 -0.90 18.82
CA ASP A 126 -10.45 -0.37 18.99
C ASP A 126 -10.31 0.58 20.18
N GLU A 127 -11.42 1.14 20.71
CA GLU A 127 -11.42 2.12 21.80
C GLU A 127 -11.18 1.50 23.20
N GLN A 128 -11.36 0.19 23.35
CA GLN A 128 -11.16 -0.50 24.65
C GLN A 128 -9.71 -0.73 25.05
N LEU A 129 -8.73 -0.21 24.30
CA LEU A 129 -7.35 -0.10 24.77
C LEU A 129 -7.21 0.84 25.99
N ILE A 130 -8.18 1.74 26.24
CA ILE A 130 -8.04 2.84 27.21
C ILE A 130 -8.84 2.67 28.52
N LYS A 131 -9.73 1.68 28.67
CA LYS A 131 -10.39 1.44 29.98
C LYS A 131 -9.57 0.51 30.88
N ILE A 132 -8.50 1.07 31.42
CA ILE A 132 -7.80 0.58 32.61
C ILE A 132 -8.82 0.55 33.77
N ASN A 133 -9.34 -0.64 34.10
CA ASN A 133 -9.74 -1.10 35.46
C ASN A 133 -10.72 -2.30 35.49
N SER A 134 -10.89 -3.08 34.42
CA SER A 134 -11.32 -4.50 34.56
C SER A 134 -10.95 -5.31 33.32
N GLU A 135 -10.50 -6.55 33.55
CA GLU A 135 -9.75 -7.41 32.64
C GLU A 135 -10.49 -7.82 31.35
N ILE A 136 -10.36 -7.04 30.28
CA ILE A 136 -10.56 -7.56 28.91
C ILE A 136 -9.27 -7.37 28.13
N LYS A 137 -8.37 -8.35 28.22
CA LYS A 137 -7.27 -8.48 27.25
C LYS A 137 -7.89 -8.94 25.94
N LYS A 138 -7.84 -8.10 24.89
CA LYS A 138 -8.25 -8.52 23.54
C LYS A 138 -7.53 -9.81 23.16
N PRO A 139 -8.23 -10.78 22.50
CA PRO A 139 -7.57 -11.96 21.96
C PRO A 139 -6.44 -11.56 21.01
N LYS A 140 -5.29 -12.26 21.06
CA LYS A 140 -4.13 -11.97 20.21
C LYS A 140 -4.51 -11.96 18.73
N LEU A 141 -5.43 -12.83 18.32
CA LEU A 141 -5.93 -12.87 16.94
C LEU A 141 -6.62 -11.57 16.50
N SER A 142 -7.44 -10.96 17.37
CA SER A 142 -8.09 -9.68 17.08
C SER A 142 -7.05 -8.57 16.90
N VAL A 143 -6.07 -8.49 17.80
CA VAL A 143 -4.97 -7.52 17.73
C VAL A 143 -4.19 -7.67 16.42
N LEU A 144 -3.84 -8.91 16.05
CA LEU A 144 -3.11 -9.19 14.82
C LEU A 144 -3.92 -8.83 13.56
N LEU A 145 -5.21 -9.13 13.51
CA LEU A 145 -6.06 -8.77 12.36
C LEU A 145 -6.17 -7.24 12.20
N ASN A 146 -6.28 -6.51 13.30
CA ASN A 146 -6.27 -5.05 13.29
C ASN A 146 -4.93 -4.50 12.79
N LYS A 147 -3.81 -4.94 13.37
CA LYS A 147 -2.46 -4.51 12.94
C LYS A 147 -2.20 -4.87 11.47
N TYR A 148 -2.66 -6.05 11.05
CA TYR A 148 -2.57 -6.52 9.66
C TYR A 148 -3.35 -5.64 8.68
N GLN A 149 -4.51 -5.10 9.08
CA GLN A 149 -5.23 -4.11 8.29
C GLN A 149 -4.49 -2.77 8.19
N LEU A 150 -3.92 -2.30 9.30
CA LEU A 150 -3.20 -1.03 9.35
C LEU A 150 -1.98 -1.05 8.42
N ILE A 151 -1.17 -2.11 8.49
CA ILE A 151 0.01 -2.25 7.62
C ILE A 151 -0.36 -2.40 6.14
N PHE A 152 -1.51 -3.02 5.80
CA PHE A 152 -1.99 -3.06 4.41
C PHE A 152 -2.29 -1.65 3.88
N SER A 153 -2.94 -0.83 4.70
CA SER A 153 -3.28 0.56 4.37
C SER A 153 -2.02 1.40 4.18
N ASP A 154 -1.04 1.22 5.06
CA ASP A 154 0.24 1.95 5.00
C ASP A 154 1.06 1.57 3.75
N VAL A 155 1.19 0.28 3.43
CA VAL A 155 1.85 -0.16 2.19
C VAL A 155 1.17 0.41 0.95
N ASP A 156 -0.16 0.43 0.92
CA ASP A 156 -0.92 1.01 -0.20
C ASP A 156 -0.67 2.52 -0.34
N ALA A 157 -0.61 3.26 0.77
CA ALA A 157 -0.32 4.69 0.78
C ALA A 157 1.10 4.98 0.28
N VAL A 158 2.11 4.28 0.82
CA VAL A 158 3.52 4.43 0.41
C VAL A 158 3.72 4.10 -1.07
N ILE A 159 3.06 3.05 -1.59
CA ILE A 159 3.12 2.74 -3.02
C ILE A 159 2.49 3.87 -3.85
N GLY A 160 1.41 4.49 -3.37
CA GLY A 160 0.78 5.65 -3.98
C GLY A 160 1.74 6.83 -4.08
N ASP A 161 2.32 7.24 -2.95
CA ASP A 161 3.26 8.36 -2.87
C ASP A 161 4.54 8.11 -3.68
N LEU A 162 5.06 6.88 -3.66
CA LEU A 162 6.21 6.49 -4.46
C LEU A 162 5.97 6.68 -5.97
N ASN A 163 4.76 6.34 -6.45
CA ASN A 163 4.43 6.54 -7.87
C ASN A 163 4.44 8.02 -8.23
N LEU A 164 3.87 8.88 -7.37
CA LEU A 164 3.90 10.33 -7.59
C LEU A 164 5.33 10.86 -7.66
N ASN A 165 6.21 10.40 -6.77
CA ASN A 165 7.62 10.79 -6.73
C ASN A 165 8.39 10.35 -7.99
N ILE A 166 8.12 9.13 -8.48
CA ILE A 166 8.70 8.60 -9.73
C ILE A 166 8.17 9.37 -10.94
N ASP A 167 6.86 9.58 -11.04
CA ASP A 167 6.20 10.29 -12.13
C ASP A 167 6.68 11.75 -12.22
N ASN A 168 6.88 12.39 -11.07
CA ASN A 168 7.45 13.73 -10.95
C ASN A 168 8.95 13.80 -11.27
N LYS A 169 9.62 12.65 -11.48
CA LYS A 169 11.06 12.52 -11.77
C LYS A 169 11.94 13.25 -10.76
N GLU A 170 11.54 13.24 -9.47
CA GLU A 170 12.22 14.05 -8.44
C GLU A 170 13.70 13.72 -8.31
N TYR A 171 14.05 12.43 -8.30
CA TYR A 171 15.44 11.99 -8.24
C TYR A 171 16.25 12.55 -9.42
N LEU A 172 15.75 12.38 -10.64
CA LEU A 172 16.46 12.79 -11.85
C LEU A 172 16.62 14.32 -11.96
N LYS A 173 15.65 15.11 -11.44
CA LYS A 173 15.78 16.58 -11.33
C LYS A 173 17.00 16.97 -10.48
N ARG A 174 17.24 16.26 -9.38
CA ARG A 174 18.41 16.50 -8.50
C ARG A 174 19.72 16.09 -9.18
N ILE A 175 19.74 14.94 -9.86
CA ILE A 175 20.90 14.49 -10.64
C ILE A 175 21.26 15.49 -11.75
N LYS A 176 20.25 16.10 -12.38
CA LYS A 176 20.47 17.15 -13.39
C LYS A 176 21.19 18.38 -12.83
N ILE A 177 20.82 18.85 -11.63
CA ILE A 177 21.49 20.01 -11.00
C ILE A 177 22.96 19.67 -10.69
N ILE A 178 23.23 18.45 -10.21
CA ILE A 178 24.60 17.97 -9.99
C ILE A 178 25.40 17.96 -11.30
N ASP A 179 24.81 17.46 -12.40
CA ASP A 179 25.46 17.45 -13.72
C ASP A 179 25.72 18.85 -14.28
N GLN A 180 24.79 19.79 -14.07
CA GLN A 180 24.95 21.18 -14.47
C GLN A 180 26.16 21.82 -13.78
N ARG A 181 26.31 21.61 -12.48
CA ARG A 181 27.47 22.11 -11.72
C ARG A 181 28.77 21.52 -12.25
N LEU A 182 28.81 20.19 -12.44
CA LEU A 182 29.99 19.51 -12.97
C LEU A 182 30.34 19.93 -14.41
N SER A 183 29.36 20.47 -15.16
CA SER A 183 29.55 21.04 -16.50
C SER A 183 30.05 22.50 -16.47
N GLY A 184 30.30 23.08 -15.29
CA GLY A 184 30.78 24.45 -15.13
C GLY A 184 29.69 25.52 -15.06
N ILE A 185 28.41 25.13 -14.92
CA ILE A 185 27.33 26.09 -14.65
C ILE A 185 27.48 26.60 -13.21
N ASP A 186 27.28 27.90 -13.03
CA ASP A 186 27.41 28.57 -11.74
C ASP A 186 26.26 28.20 -10.78
N ILE A 187 26.41 27.05 -10.15
CA ILE A 187 25.59 26.56 -9.04
C ILE A 187 26.47 26.64 -7.79
N ASN A 188 25.99 27.23 -6.71
CA ASN A 188 26.81 27.41 -5.52
C ASN A 188 27.07 26.05 -4.80
N LEU A 189 28.14 25.98 -3.99
CA LEU A 189 28.51 24.75 -3.29
C LEU A 189 27.44 24.25 -2.30
N GLY A 190 26.68 25.16 -1.70
CA GLY A 190 25.58 24.80 -0.80
C GLY A 190 24.43 24.11 -1.53
N GLU A 191 24.05 24.61 -2.70
CA GLU A 191 23.03 24.00 -3.56
C GLU A 191 23.49 22.64 -4.10
N LEU A 192 24.76 22.49 -4.46
CA LEU A 192 25.33 21.19 -4.81
C LEU A 192 25.22 20.21 -3.64
N GLN A 193 25.62 20.63 -2.43
CA GLN A 193 25.55 19.80 -1.22
C GLN A 193 24.11 19.38 -0.93
N GLU A 194 23.16 20.31 -1.00
CA GLU A 194 21.74 20.04 -0.80
C GLU A 194 21.21 19.01 -1.80
N ASN A 195 21.58 19.12 -3.08
CA ASN A 195 21.14 18.16 -4.10
C ASN A 195 21.76 16.78 -3.92
N ILE A 196 23.01 16.69 -3.46
CA ILE A 196 23.65 15.42 -3.10
C ILE A 196 22.91 14.76 -1.92
N VAL A 197 22.73 15.49 -0.82
CA VAL A 197 22.04 14.99 0.38
C VAL A 197 20.61 14.61 0.08
N SER A 198 19.90 15.43 -0.68
CA SER A 198 18.50 15.17 -1.03
C SER A 198 18.35 13.99 -1.99
N SER A 199 19.33 13.74 -2.88
CA SER A 199 19.32 12.54 -3.73
C SER A 199 19.46 11.27 -2.90
N TRP A 200 20.30 11.29 -1.87
CA TRP A 200 20.42 10.18 -0.91
C TRP A 200 19.16 9.99 -0.07
N ASN A 201 18.65 11.08 0.53
CA ASN A 201 17.45 11.03 1.35
C ASN A 201 16.23 10.58 0.54
N PHE A 202 16.15 10.96 -0.74
CA PHE A 202 15.12 10.44 -1.64
C PHE A 202 15.15 8.91 -1.69
N LEU A 203 16.32 8.31 -1.95
CA LEU A 203 16.44 6.85 -1.99
C LEU A 203 16.21 6.21 -0.62
N LYS A 204 16.72 6.81 0.45
CA LYS A 204 16.52 6.30 1.81
C LYS A 204 15.05 6.25 2.20
N SER A 205 14.28 7.30 1.90
CA SER A 205 12.86 7.37 2.23
C SER A 205 11.96 6.55 1.32
N ASN A 206 12.34 6.37 0.04
CA ASN A 206 11.47 5.75 -0.96
C ASN A 206 11.84 4.29 -1.29
N LEU A 207 13.12 3.91 -1.18
CA LEU A 207 13.61 2.58 -1.56
C LEU A 207 13.88 1.72 -0.33
N PHE A 208 14.87 2.09 0.49
CA PHE A 208 15.39 1.26 1.59
C PHE A 208 16.11 2.09 2.65
N ASP A 209 15.88 1.77 3.92
CA ASP A 209 16.59 2.37 5.05
C ASP A 209 17.15 1.27 5.95
N GLU A 210 18.47 1.07 5.91
CA GLU A 210 19.13 0.02 6.69
C GLU A 210 18.97 0.20 8.21
N THR A 211 18.78 1.44 8.68
CA THR A 211 18.70 1.75 10.11
C THR A 211 17.33 1.45 10.71
N ASN A 212 16.28 1.41 9.87
CA ASN A 212 14.89 1.27 10.29
C ASN A 212 14.24 -0.01 9.74
N ILE A 213 15.03 -1.06 9.48
CA ILE A 213 14.48 -2.36 9.08
C ILE A 213 13.86 -3.04 10.30
N THR A 214 12.59 -3.39 10.18
CA THR A 214 11.87 -4.16 11.19
C THR A 214 12.49 -5.53 11.42
N GLN A 215 12.80 -5.83 12.68
CA GLN A 215 13.33 -7.12 13.12
C GLN A 215 12.19 -8.05 13.48
N LYS A 216 12.30 -9.34 13.15
CA LYS A 216 11.25 -10.34 13.43
C LYS A 216 10.93 -10.41 14.91
N GLU A 217 11.93 -10.24 15.77
CA GLU A 217 11.82 -10.31 17.21
C GLU A 217 11.10 -9.09 17.82
N LYS A 218 11.05 -7.97 17.09
CA LYS A 218 10.47 -6.70 17.54
C LYS A 218 9.14 -6.37 16.87
N ILE A 219 8.64 -7.22 15.98
CA ILE A 219 7.43 -6.97 15.19
C ILE A 219 6.22 -6.67 16.08
N GLU A 220 6.06 -7.40 17.18
CA GLU A 220 4.95 -7.23 18.14
C GLU A 220 5.04 -5.92 18.94
N ASP A 221 6.24 -5.33 19.04
CA ASP A 221 6.49 -4.07 19.75
C ASP A 221 6.24 -2.84 18.87
N ILE A 222 6.05 -3.03 17.56
CA ILE A 222 5.84 -1.92 16.62
C ILE A 222 4.44 -1.35 16.78
N ASN A 223 4.39 -0.03 16.98
CA ASN A 223 3.12 0.67 16.98
C ASN A 223 2.70 1.10 15.57
N ILE A 224 1.95 0.26 14.87
CA ILE A 224 1.31 0.62 13.58
C ILE A 224 -0.01 1.40 13.74
N GLU A 225 -0.34 1.91 14.93
CA GLU A 225 -1.55 2.75 15.07
C GLU A 225 -1.49 3.94 14.11
N ASP A 226 -2.67 4.45 13.70
CA ASP A 226 -2.87 5.56 12.74
C ASP A 226 -2.19 6.90 13.12
N ASP A 227 -1.33 6.90 14.13
CA ASP A 227 -0.50 8.05 14.46
C ASP A 227 0.59 8.20 13.39
N LYS A 228 0.41 9.19 12.52
CA LYS A 228 1.38 9.64 11.50
C LYS A 228 2.76 9.97 12.07
N ASN A 229 2.91 10.00 13.39
CA ASN A 229 4.15 10.25 14.13
C ASN A 229 4.79 8.98 14.72
N SER A 230 4.32 7.79 14.36
CA SER A 230 4.96 6.54 14.74
C SER A 230 6.36 6.44 14.11
N HIS A 231 7.36 6.99 14.81
CA HIS A 231 8.78 6.87 14.45
C HIS A 231 9.33 5.43 14.58
N SER A 232 8.45 4.43 14.69
CA SER A 232 8.82 3.05 15.05
C SER A 232 8.99 2.12 13.84
N HIS A 233 8.59 2.54 12.64
CA HIS A 233 8.77 1.76 11.41
C HIS A 233 9.12 2.62 10.18
N SER A 234 9.59 1.98 9.11
CA SER A 234 10.13 2.64 7.92
C SER A 234 9.13 2.69 6.77
N HIS A 235 8.95 3.86 6.16
CA HIS A 235 8.14 4.03 4.93
C HIS A 235 8.89 3.75 3.63
N ALA A 236 10.11 3.21 3.71
CA ALA A 236 10.83 2.76 2.53
C ALA A 236 10.19 1.48 1.97
N ILE A 237 9.89 1.42 0.67
CA ILE A 237 9.05 0.35 0.10
C ILE A 237 9.59 -1.06 0.36
N VAL A 238 10.92 -1.26 0.31
CA VAL A 238 11.54 -2.56 0.59
C VAL A 238 11.36 -2.95 2.06
N ASN A 239 11.49 -2.00 2.98
CA ASN A 239 11.33 -2.24 4.41
C ASN A 239 9.87 -2.54 4.75
N LEU A 240 8.95 -1.73 4.23
CA LEU A 240 7.54 -1.82 4.58
C LEU A 240 6.88 -3.08 4.01
N VAL A 241 7.22 -3.46 2.77
CA VAL A 241 6.77 -4.75 2.21
C VAL A 241 7.34 -5.93 3.00
N TYR A 242 8.60 -5.84 3.44
CA TYR A 242 9.19 -6.87 4.29
C TYR A 242 8.48 -6.98 5.65
N GLU A 243 8.21 -5.84 6.31
CA GLU A 243 7.44 -5.78 7.55
C GLU A 243 6.05 -6.40 7.38
N MET A 244 5.39 -6.13 6.26
CA MET A 244 4.11 -6.76 5.94
C MET A 244 4.23 -8.30 5.88
N GLY A 245 5.32 -8.80 5.30
CA GLY A 245 5.64 -10.23 5.32
C GLY A 245 5.80 -10.79 6.74
N LEU A 246 6.38 -10.03 7.67
CA LEU A 246 6.53 -10.44 9.06
C LEU A 246 5.19 -10.46 9.81
N TRP A 247 4.34 -9.45 9.63
CA TRP A 247 2.98 -9.45 10.17
C TRP A 247 2.15 -10.62 9.66
N HIS A 248 2.30 -10.95 8.38
CA HIS A 248 1.66 -12.11 7.79
C HIS A 248 2.10 -13.44 8.42
N GLN A 249 3.42 -13.61 8.63
CA GLN A 249 3.96 -14.79 9.31
C GLN A 249 3.39 -14.89 10.72
N LEU A 250 3.36 -13.78 11.46
CA LEU A 250 2.84 -13.77 12.82
C LEU A 250 1.34 -14.11 12.89
N LEU A 251 0.54 -13.56 11.97
CA LEU A 251 -0.88 -13.90 11.85
C LEU A 251 -1.06 -15.40 11.51
N THR A 252 -0.24 -15.93 10.61
CA THR A 252 -0.25 -17.34 10.20
C THR A 252 0.09 -18.26 11.38
N ASP A 253 1.16 -17.95 12.12
CA ASP A 253 1.59 -18.72 13.28
C ASP A 253 0.52 -18.71 14.39
N ASN A 254 -0.12 -17.56 14.61
CA ASN A 254 -1.23 -17.46 15.56
C ASN A 254 -2.50 -18.19 15.08
N ALA A 255 -2.78 -18.20 13.77
CA ALA A 255 -3.90 -18.96 13.22
C ALA A 255 -3.67 -20.48 13.29
N LYS A 256 -2.42 -20.94 13.25
CA LYS A 256 -2.03 -22.34 13.49
C LYS A 256 -2.27 -22.75 14.95
N ASN A 257 -2.28 -21.81 15.89
CA ASN A 257 -2.72 -22.06 17.27
C ASN A 257 -4.25 -22.22 17.32
N GLN A 258 -4.72 -23.47 17.43
CA GLN A 258 -6.14 -23.79 17.36
C GLN A 258 -6.98 -23.17 18.48
N ASP A 259 -6.40 -22.82 19.63
CA ASP A 259 -7.15 -22.30 20.77
C ASP A 259 -7.77 -20.92 20.49
N GLN A 260 -7.03 -20.03 19.81
CA GLN A 260 -7.53 -18.70 19.45
C GLN A 260 -8.66 -18.79 18.41
N ILE A 261 -8.50 -19.66 17.42
CA ILE A 261 -9.51 -19.89 16.38
C ILE A 261 -10.76 -20.56 16.97
N LYS A 262 -10.58 -21.52 17.89
CA LYS A 262 -11.66 -22.18 18.60
C LYS A 262 -12.45 -21.18 19.43
N GLN A 263 -11.77 -20.32 20.19
CA GLN A 263 -12.43 -19.26 20.96
C GLN A 263 -13.24 -18.32 20.06
N PHE A 264 -12.68 -17.93 18.90
CA PHE A 264 -13.40 -17.07 17.96
C PHE A 264 -14.68 -17.71 17.43
N LYS A 265 -14.65 -19.02 17.13
CA LYS A 265 -15.83 -19.79 16.71
C LYS A 265 -16.87 -19.91 17.81
N GLU A 266 -16.45 -20.22 19.03
CA GLU A 266 -17.36 -20.36 20.18
C GLU A 266 -18.06 -19.04 20.49
N ASP A 267 -17.30 -17.93 20.51
CA ASP A 267 -17.84 -16.59 20.72
C ASP A 267 -18.80 -16.19 19.59
N PHE A 268 -18.49 -16.55 18.34
CA PHE A 268 -19.36 -16.28 17.19
C PHE A 268 -20.68 -17.07 17.25
N GLU A 269 -20.65 -18.35 17.65
CA GLU A 269 -21.87 -19.13 17.85
C GLU A 269 -22.74 -18.58 18.99
N ASN A 270 -22.12 -18.04 20.04
CA ASN A 270 -22.86 -17.33 21.08
C ASN A 270 -23.50 -16.03 20.56
N PHE A 271 -22.74 -15.23 19.79
CA PHE A 271 -23.27 -14.05 19.11
C PHE A 271 -24.51 -14.40 18.26
N LYS A 272 -24.41 -15.44 17.43
CA LYS A 272 -25.47 -15.88 16.52
C LYS A 272 -26.78 -16.23 17.24
N LYS A 273 -26.71 -16.90 18.39
CA LYS A 273 -27.88 -17.22 19.22
C LYS A 273 -28.63 -15.99 19.72
N ASN A 274 -27.96 -14.84 19.81
CA ASN A 274 -28.53 -13.59 20.29
C ASN A 274 -29.07 -12.70 19.16
N VAL A 275 -28.85 -13.06 17.89
CA VAL A 275 -29.47 -12.36 16.74
C VAL A 275 -30.86 -12.92 16.50
N ILE A 276 -31.89 -12.24 17.02
CA ILE A 276 -33.31 -12.62 16.87
C ILE A 276 -33.95 -11.84 15.74
N ILE A 277 -33.64 -10.55 15.64
CA ILE A 277 -34.15 -9.65 14.61
C ILE A 277 -33.07 -9.49 13.53
N ASN A 278 -33.32 -10.02 12.34
CA ASN A 278 -32.46 -9.83 11.17
C ASN A 278 -33.29 -9.39 9.95
N ILE A 279 -33.93 -8.22 10.07
CA ILE A 279 -34.92 -7.71 9.11
C ILE A 279 -34.32 -7.55 7.71
N ASP A 280 -33.06 -7.12 7.62
CA ASP A 280 -32.36 -6.90 6.34
C ASP A 280 -31.64 -8.15 5.81
N GLN A 281 -31.83 -9.32 6.44
CA GLN A 281 -31.10 -10.56 6.11
C GLN A 281 -29.58 -10.33 6.05
N VAL A 282 -29.06 -9.58 7.01
CA VAL A 282 -27.64 -9.25 7.12
C VAL A 282 -26.82 -10.55 7.14
N ASP A 283 -26.10 -10.81 6.06
CA ASP A 283 -25.33 -12.04 5.88
C ASP A 283 -23.93 -11.90 6.49
N TYR A 284 -23.86 -11.94 7.82
CA TYR A 284 -22.60 -11.94 8.57
C TYR A 284 -21.92 -13.31 8.58
N GLN A 285 -22.67 -14.40 8.37
CA GLN A 285 -22.15 -15.77 8.39
C GLN A 285 -21.18 -16.02 7.24
N VAL A 286 -21.51 -15.57 6.02
CA VAL A 286 -20.62 -15.74 4.85
C VAL A 286 -19.27 -15.05 5.05
N ASP A 287 -19.25 -13.89 5.72
CA ASP A 287 -17.99 -13.20 6.00
C ASP A 287 -17.15 -13.93 7.05
N PHE A 288 -17.80 -14.42 8.11
CA PHE A 288 -17.15 -15.23 9.15
C PHE A 288 -16.58 -16.54 8.59
N ASP A 289 -17.38 -17.28 7.81
CA ASP A 289 -16.96 -18.55 7.21
C ASP A 289 -15.77 -18.37 6.27
N PHE A 290 -15.72 -17.25 5.54
CA PHE A 290 -14.57 -16.91 4.72
C PHE A 290 -13.30 -16.73 5.56
N ILE A 291 -13.38 -15.96 6.65
CA ILE A 291 -12.23 -15.72 7.56
C ILE A 291 -11.71 -17.04 8.10
N ILE A 292 -12.59 -17.90 8.61
CA ILE A 292 -12.23 -19.23 9.13
C ILE A 292 -11.61 -20.11 8.04
N LYS A 293 -12.15 -20.09 6.83
CA LYS A 293 -11.61 -20.85 5.69
C LYS A 293 -10.19 -20.39 5.33
N VAL A 294 -9.91 -19.09 5.39
CA VAL A 294 -8.55 -18.58 5.17
C VAL A 294 -7.59 -19.13 6.21
N PHE A 295 -7.96 -19.11 7.49
CA PHE A 295 -7.13 -19.67 8.57
C PHE A 295 -6.94 -21.18 8.46
N ALA A 296 -7.92 -21.92 7.95
CA ALA A 296 -7.83 -23.36 7.74
C ALA A 296 -6.89 -23.78 6.60
N ASN A 297 -6.62 -22.88 5.63
CA ASN A 297 -5.81 -23.17 4.44
C ASN A 297 -4.31 -22.87 4.62
N ASN A 298 -3.80 -22.90 5.85
CA ASN A 298 -2.39 -22.71 6.24
C ASN A 298 -1.73 -21.37 5.88
N MET A 299 -2.38 -20.48 5.13
CA MET A 299 -1.93 -19.11 4.78
C MET A 299 -0.50 -18.98 4.21
N ASP A 300 0.22 -20.08 3.94
CA ASP A 300 1.64 -20.02 3.62
C ASP A 300 1.95 -19.25 2.32
N LEU A 301 3.04 -18.47 2.35
CA LEU A 301 3.54 -17.74 1.19
C LEU A 301 4.24 -18.69 0.19
N ASN A 302 4.06 -18.40 -1.09
CA ASN A 302 4.79 -19.03 -2.19
C ASN A 302 5.86 -18.07 -2.77
N GLN A 303 6.63 -18.55 -3.74
CA GLN A 303 7.73 -17.76 -4.33
C GLN A 303 7.27 -16.42 -4.95
N LYS A 304 6.04 -16.31 -5.45
CA LYS A 304 5.53 -15.12 -6.16
C LYS A 304 4.97 -14.04 -5.23
N ASN A 305 4.68 -14.39 -3.97
CA ASN A 305 4.13 -13.48 -2.96
C ASN A 305 4.96 -13.48 -1.66
N ASN A 306 6.17 -14.03 -1.68
CA ASN A 306 7.07 -14.02 -0.54
C ASN A 306 7.62 -12.60 -0.31
N LEU A 307 6.95 -11.86 0.57
CA LEU A 307 7.33 -10.51 0.94
C LEU A 307 8.59 -10.45 1.81
N THR A 308 8.95 -11.57 2.45
CA THR A 308 10.15 -11.69 3.30
C THR A 308 11.42 -12.06 2.54
N ASN A 309 11.41 -11.97 1.21
CA ASN A 309 12.55 -12.28 0.38
C ASN A 309 13.72 -11.29 0.65
N LYS A 310 14.77 -11.79 1.30
CA LYS A 310 15.98 -11.00 1.61
C LYS A 310 16.71 -10.49 0.37
N GLU A 311 16.46 -11.07 -0.79
CA GLU A 311 17.07 -10.62 -2.04
C GLU A 311 16.72 -9.16 -2.35
N PHE A 312 15.50 -8.71 -2.05
CA PHE A 312 15.13 -7.31 -2.24
C PHE A 312 15.96 -6.36 -1.37
N GLN A 313 16.20 -6.73 -0.11
CA GLN A 313 17.04 -5.96 0.82
C GLN A 313 18.51 -5.95 0.37
N ASN A 314 19.04 -7.11 -0.04
CA ASN A 314 20.41 -7.24 -0.52
C ASN A 314 20.66 -6.37 -1.76
N GLN A 315 19.75 -6.41 -2.72
CA GLN A 315 19.83 -5.59 -3.93
C GLN A 315 19.70 -4.10 -3.61
N ALA A 316 18.73 -3.72 -2.78
CA ALA A 316 18.55 -2.33 -2.37
C ALA A 316 19.82 -1.78 -1.70
N LYS A 317 20.38 -2.52 -0.73
CA LYS A 317 21.63 -2.18 -0.05
C LYS A 317 22.79 -2.02 -1.02
N MET A 318 22.94 -2.95 -1.97
CA MET A 318 23.97 -2.87 -2.99
C MET A 318 23.82 -1.61 -3.86
N TYR A 319 22.62 -1.31 -4.35
CA TYR A 319 22.39 -0.13 -5.19
C TYR A 319 22.59 1.18 -4.42
N MET A 320 22.11 1.25 -3.18
CA MET A 320 22.34 2.40 -2.30
C MET A 320 23.82 2.62 -2.03
N GLN A 321 24.58 1.56 -1.74
CA GLN A 321 26.03 1.69 -1.51
C GLN A 321 26.75 2.24 -2.74
N LYS A 322 26.45 1.74 -3.94
CA LYS A 322 27.02 2.26 -5.20
C LYS A 322 26.67 3.72 -5.42
N THR A 323 25.42 4.11 -5.20
CA THR A 323 24.98 5.50 -5.30
C THR A 323 25.72 6.40 -4.30
N LYS A 324 25.84 5.97 -3.05
CA LYS A 324 26.55 6.70 -2.00
C LYS A 324 28.01 6.95 -2.35
N GLU A 325 28.70 5.93 -2.85
CA GLU A 325 30.10 6.05 -3.29
C GLU A 325 30.27 7.09 -4.39
N ILE A 326 29.37 7.12 -5.38
CA ILE A 326 29.40 8.12 -6.46
C ILE A 326 29.13 9.53 -5.91
N LEU A 327 28.11 9.68 -5.06
CA LEU A 327 27.76 10.96 -4.45
C LEU A 327 28.90 11.54 -3.59
N LEU A 328 29.57 10.70 -2.80
CA LEU A 328 30.75 11.09 -2.02
C LEU A 328 31.93 11.49 -2.92
N ALA A 329 32.16 10.75 -4.00
CA ALA A 329 33.21 11.08 -4.95
C ALA A 329 32.98 12.44 -5.63
N ILE A 330 31.72 12.77 -5.97
CA ILE A 330 31.34 14.10 -6.48
C ILE A 330 31.61 15.17 -5.42
N ALA A 331 31.11 14.98 -4.19
CA ALA A 331 31.28 15.94 -3.11
C ALA A 331 32.76 16.27 -2.85
N LYS A 332 33.60 15.24 -2.77
CA LYS A 332 35.04 15.38 -2.55
C LYS A 332 35.75 16.12 -3.70
N LYS A 333 35.35 15.85 -4.95
CA LYS A 333 35.92 16.50 -6.14
C LYS A 333 35.62 18.01 -6.17
N GLU A 334 34.43 18.40 -5.73
CA GLU A 334 33.98 19.79 -5.67
C GLU A 334 34.41 20.52 -4.39
N GLY A 335 35.18 19.87 -3.52
CA GLY A 335 35.77 20.49 -2.33
C GLY A 335 34.86 20.52 -1.10
N ILE A 336 33.75 19.76 -1.08
CA ILE A 336 32.91 19.59 0.11
C ILE A 336 33.63 18.64 1.08
N LYS A 337 33.77 19.05 2.35
CA LYS A 337 34.55 18.26 3.33
C LYS A 337 33.81 17.00 3.74
N ASP A 338 34.57 15.93 3.97
CA ASP A 338 34.04 14.66 4.46
C ASP A 338 33.26 14.81 5.78
N SER A 339 33.69 15.72 6.67
CA SER A 339 33.00 16.03 7.93
C SER A 339 31.62 16.66 7.75
N GLU A 340 31.37 17.30 6.61
CA GLU A 340 30.12 18.02 6.28
C GLU A 340 29.13 17.10 5.55
N ILE A 341 29.62 16.13 4.77
CA ILE A 341 28.79 15.27 3.92
C ILE A 341 28.54 13.86 4.48
N ASN A 342 29.56 13.20 5.04
CA ASN A 342 29.42 11.81 5.50
C ASN A 342 28.34 11.62 6.57
N PRO A 343 28.17 12.52 7.56
CA PRO A 343 27.10 12.40 8.54
C PRO A 343 25.70 12.45 7.93
N LEU A 344 25.54 13.19 6.82
CA LEU A 344 24.27 13.40 6.13
C LEU A 344 23.91 12.26 5.17
N LEU A 345 24.89 11.41 4.82
CA LEU A 345 24.70 10.23 3.98
C LEU A 345 24.71 8.92 4.80
N LYS A 346 24.37 8.97 6.09
CA LYS A 346 24.29 7.80 6.97
C LYS A 346 23.01 6.99 6.76
#